data_AF-A0A3M0YPS8-F1
#
_entry.id   AF-A0A3M0YPS8-F1
#
_cell.length_a   1.000
_cell.length_b   1.000
_cell.length_c   1.000
_cell.angle_alpha   90.00
_cell.angle_beta   90.00
_cell.angle_gamma   90.00
#
_symmetry.space_group_name_H-M   'P 1'
#
loop_
_entity.id
_entity.type
_entity.pdbx_description
1 polymer ?
#
loop_
_entity_poly.entity_id
_entity_poly.type
_entity_poly.pdbx_seq_one_letter_code
_entity_poly.pdbx_strand_id
1 'polypeptide(L)'
;MTVKQTKSLAARGSELTDTMIQLKVLSGVERADLDLPTFEQKLEECGQYPLRPAELEIFQINIGKLCNQVCAHCHVDAGPDKKRENMDRPTLERCLEIIAAVPTI
;
A
#
# COMPACT_ATOMS: atom_id res chain seq x y z
N MET A 1 -16.47 -8.40 21.85
CA MET A 1 -15.97 -9.62 21.17
C MET A 1 -15.93 -9.31 19.68
N THR A 2 -14.71 -9.22 19.15
CA THR A 2 -14.38 -8.47 17.94
C THR A 2 -14.73 -9.26 16.67
N VAL A 3 -15.33 -8.58 15.69
CA VAL A 3 -15.64 -9.13 14.37
C VAL A 3 -14.36 -9.66 13.72
N LYS A 4 -14.19 -10.98 13.64
CA LYS A 4 -13.17 -11.60 12.79
C LYS A 4 -13.59 -11.34 11.34
N GLN A 5 -12.90 -10.42 10.67
CA GLN A 5 -12.99 -10.32 9.21
C GLN A 5 -12.44 -11.63 8.64
N THR A 6 -13.28 -12.43 7.99
CA THR A 6 -12.91 -13.77 7.49
C THR A 6 -12.58 -13.79 6.00
N LYS A 7 -12.75 -12.65 5.31
CA LYS A 7 -12.63 -12.52 3.85
C LYS A 7 -12.00 -11.18 3.49
N SER A 8 -11.15 -11.17 2.45
CA SER A 8 -10.60 -9.94 1.88
C SER A 8 -11.69 -9.02 1.33
N LEU A 9 -11.35 -7.78 0.98
CA LEU A 9 -12.28 -6.88 0.27
C LEU A 9 -12.82 -7.51 -1.03
N ALA A 10 -11.96 -8.23 -1.76
CA ALA A 10 -12.34 -8.90 -3.01
C ALA A 10 -13.33 -10.03 -2.77
N ALA A 11 -13.07 -10.90 -1.79
CA ALA A 11 -14.00 -11.98 -1.45
C ALA A 11 -15.32 -11.50 -0.83
N ARG A 12 -15.39 -10.25 -0.39
CA ARG A 12 -16.62 -9.59 0.05
C ARG A 12 -17.37 -8.85 -1.07
N GLY A 13 -16.83 -8.79 -2.29
CA GLY A 13 -17.42 -8.05 -3.40
C GLY A 13 -17.43 -6.53 -3.17
N SER A 14 -16.47 -6.01 -2.39
CA SER A 14 -16.42 -4.58 -2.08
C SER A 14 -15.94 -3.77 -3.28
N GLU A 15 -16.65 -2.68 -3.58
CA GLU A 15 -16.26 -1.69 -4.59
C GLU A 15 -14.92 -1.02 -4.25
N LEU A 16 -14.54 -1.00 -2.96
CA LEU A 16 -13.23 -0.51 -2.50
C LEU A 16 -12.07 -1.41 -2.91
N THR A 17 -12.29 -2.47 -3.69
CA THR A 17 -11.20 -3.17 -4.39
C THR A 17 -10.68 -2.42 -5.61
N ASP A 18 -11.47 -1.50 -6.15
CA ASP A 18 -11.10 -0.69 -7.31
C ASP A 18 -10.38 0.59 -6.87
N THR A 19 -9.14 0.77 -7.35
CA THR A 19 -8.31 1.95 -7.06
C THR A 19 -8.98 3.26 -7.47
N MET A 20 -9.71 3.30 -8.57
CA MET A 20 -10.41 4.51 -9.03
C MET A 20 -11.57 4.86 -8.12
N ILE A 21 -12.27 3.86 -7.58
CA ILE A 21 -13.32 4.07 -6.57
C ILE A 21 -12.70 4.57 -5.27
N GLN A 22 -11.60 3.95 -4.81
CA GLN A 22 -10.87 4.43 -3.62
C GLN A 22 -10.44 5.89 -3.79
N LEU A 23 -9.83 6.24 -4.93
CA LEU A 23 -9.42 7.61 -5.23
C LEU A 23 -10.62 8.55 -5.25
N LYS A 24 -11.72 8.19 -5.93
CA LYS A 24 -12.95 9.00 -5.94
C LYS A 24 -13.51 9.21 -4.54
N VAL A 25 -13.47 8.22 -3.65
CA VAL A 25 -13.91 8.37 -2.26
C VAL A 25 -12.98 9.30 -1.49
N LEU A 26 -11.66 9.11 -1.60
CA LEU A 26 -10.64 9.93 -0.93
C LEU A 26 -10.59 11.37 -1.46
N SER A 27 -10.89 11.56 -2.74
CA SER A 27 -10.87 12.87 -3.42
C SER A 27 -12.24 13.55 -3.44
N GLY A 28 -13.32 12.80 -3.27
CA GLY A 28 -14.66 13.21 -3.72
C GLY A 28 -15.72 13.41 -2.65
N VAL A 29 -15.44 13.30 -1.35
CA VAL A 29 -16.44 13.57 -0.32
C VAL A 29 -15.81 14.29 0.88
N GLU A 30 -16.37 15.45 1.25
CA GLU A 30 -16.22 16.18 2.53
C GLU A 30 -14.89 16.86 2.91
N ARG A 31 -13.83 16.84 2.09
CA ARG A 31 -12.66 17.71 2.34
C ARG A 31 -12.89 19.19 2.00
N ALA A 32 -13.90 19.52 1.21
CA ALA A 32 -14.18 20.92 0.87
C ALA A 32 -14.58 21.77 2.09
N ASP A 33 -15.15 21.15 3.14
CA ASP A 33 -15.55 21.82 4.38
C ASP A 33 -14.49 21.74 5.49
N LEU A 34 -13.43 20.97 5.28
CA LEU A 34 -12.33 20.82 6.22
C LEU A 34 -11.15 21.64 5.70
N ASP A 35 -10.84 22.74 6.39
CA ASP A 35 -9.67 23.61 6.12
C ASP A 35 -8.35 22.89 6.46
N LEU A 36 -8.09 21.80 5.74
CA LEU A 36 -6.89 20.99 5.89
C LEU A 36 -5.84 21.47 4.90
N PRO A 37 -4.60 21.75 5.37
CA PRO A 37 -3.53 22.12 4.47
C PRO A 37 -3.20 20.96 3.53
N THR A 38 -2.75 21.31 2.32
CA THR A 38 -2.29 20.33 1.35
C THR A 38 -1.04 19.63 1.85
N PHE A 39 -0.73 18.47 1.26
CA PHE A 39 0.51 17.75 1.56
C PHE A 39 1.75 18.65 1.31
N GLU A 40 1.73 19.45 0.24
CA GLU A 40 2.78 20.41 -0.11
C GLU A 40 2.93 21.50 0.95
N GLN A 41 1.82 22.12 1.39
CA GLN A 41 1.84 23.12 2.47
C GLN A 41 2.42 22.54 3.76
N LYS A 42 2.06 21.30 4.14
CA LYS A 42 2.65 20.64 5.30
C LYS A 42 4.15 20.38 5.17
N LEU A 43 4.64 20.09 3.98
CA LEU A 43 6.08 19.94 3.72
C LEU A 43 6.83 21.27 3.85
N GLU A 44 6.24 22.38 3.39
CA GLU A 44 6.81 23.72 3.57
C GLU A 44 6.88 24.11 5.05
N GLU A 45 5.79 23.89 5.80
CA GLU A 45 5.72 24.16 7.25
C GLU A 45 6.80 23.42 8.06
N CYS A 46 7.13 22.18 7.69
CA CYS A 46 8.16 21.40 8.37
C CYS A 46 9.56 21.51 7.73
N GLY A 47 9.73 22.40 6.74
CA GLY A 47 11.01 22.63 6.06
C GLY A 47 11.53 21.44 5.25
N GLN A 48 10.63 20.53 4.84
CA GLN A 48 10.95 19.35 4.05
C GLN A 48 10.62 19.53 2.56
N TYR A 49 10.14 20.70 2.14
CA TYR A 49 9.90 21.00 0.73
C TYR A 49 11.18 21.50 0.02
N PRO A 50 11.50 21.03 -1.19
CA PRO A 50 10.85 19.91 -1.89
C PRO A 50 11.22 18.58 -1.24
N LEU A 51 10.25 17.66 -1.12
CA LEU A 51 10.52 16.33 -0.58
C LEU A 51 11.47 15.59 -1.55
N ARG A 52 12.69 15.32 -1.09
CA ARG A 52 13.70 14.57 -1.84
C ARG A 52 13.89 13.19 -1.23
N PRO A 53 14.16 12.16 -2.05
CA PRO A 53 14.53 10.85 -1.53
C PRO A 53 15.77 10.96 -0.63
N ALA A 54 15.73 10.31 0.53
CA ALA A 54 16.92 10.04 1.33
C ALA A 54 17.73 8.91 0.68
N GLU A 55 18.93 8.65 1.22
CA GLU A 55 19.67 7.43 0.89
C GLU A 55 18.82 6.20 1.20
N LEU A 56 18.77 5.24 0.28
CA LEU A 56 17.96 4.04 0.43
C LEU A 56 18.76 3.02 1.24
N GLU A 57 18.35 2.77 2.48
CA GLU A 57 19.03 1.84 3.40
C GLU A 57 18.34 0.47 3.50
N ILE A 58 17.03 0.42 3.23
CA ILE A 58 16.21 -0.78 3.44
C ILE A 58 15.31 -1.01 2.22
N PHE A 59 15.42 -2.20 1.64
CA PHE A 59 14.48 -2.67 0.63
C PHE A 59 13.56 -3.75 1.20
N GLN A 60 12.30 -3.39 1.47
CA GLN A 60 11.27 -4.33 1.91
C GLN A 60 10.35 -4.66 0.73
N ILE A 61 10.18 -5.96 0.45
CA ILE A 61 9.32 -6.44 -0.63
C ILE A 61 8.30 -7.46 -0.13
N ASN A 62 7.04 -7.28 -0.53
CA ASN A 62 6.04 -8.32 -0.37
C ASN A 62 6.11 -9.25 -1.58
N ILE A 63 6.45 -10.52 -1.35
CA ILE A 63 6.48 -11.55 -2.40
C ILE A 63 5.07 -11.97 -2.81
N GLY A 64 4.06 -11.66 -2.00
CA GLY A 64 2.68 -11.87 -2.39
C GLY A 64 1.69 -11.45 -1.31
N LYS A 65 0.41 -11.69 -1.60
CA LYS A 65 -0.69 -11.43 -0.67
C LYS A 65 -1.35 -12.69 -0.13
N LEU A 66 -0.87 -13.88 -0.51
CA LEU A 66 -1.37 -15.14 0.03
C LEU A 66 -0.97 -15.27 1.50
N CYS A 67 -1.97 -15.33 2.37
CA CYS A 67 -1.79 -15.53 3.81
C CYS A 67 -2.78 -16.57 4.31
N ASN A 68 -2.46 -17.30 5.38
CA ASN A 68 -3.38 -18.29 5.94
C ASN A 68 -4.55 -17.67 6.73
N GLN A 69 -4.52 -16.35 6.99
CA GLN A 69 -5.52 -15.64 7.77
C GLN A 69 -5.84 -14.27 7.15
N VAL A 70 -7.09 -13.84 7.31
CA VAL A 70 -7.50 -12.45 7.10
C VAL A 70 -7.48 -11.74 8.45
N CYS A 71 -6.63 -10.72 8.59
CA CYS A 71 -6.54 -9.91 9.80
C CYS A 71 -7.35 -8.61 9.63
N ALA A 72 -8.13 -8.22 10.64
CA ALA A 72 -8.95 -7.00 10.59
C ALA A 72 -8.15 -5.70 10.43
N HIS A 73 -6.84 -5.75 10.73
CA HIS A 73 -5.89 -4.64 10.62
C HIS A 73 -4.91 -4.83 9.45
N CYS A 74 -5.17 -5.78 8.53
CA CYS A 74 -4.32 -6.00 7.37
C CYS A 74 -4.54 -4.90 6.34
N HIS A 75 -3.67 -3.89 6.34
CA HIS A 75 -3.72 -2.81 5.35
C HIS A 75 -3.41 -3.27 3.92
N VAL A 76 -2.70 -4.40 3.76
CA VAL A 76 -2.38 -4.99 2.44
C VAL A 76 -3.56 -5.77 1.85
N ASP A 77 -4.58 -6.06 2.67
CA ASP A 77 -5.72 -6.93 2.36
C ASP A 77 -5.28 -8.35 1.97
N ALA A 78 -4.26 -8.88 2.64
CA ALA A 78 -3.78 -10.25 2.46
C ALA A 78 -4.78 -11.28 3.02
N GLY A 79 -4.80 -12.49 2.44
CA GLY A 79 -5.73 -13.53 2.84
C GLY A 79 -5.58 -14.84 2.08
N PRO A 80 -6.29 -15.90 2.50
CA PRO A 80 -6.20 -17.24 1.88
C PRO A 80 -6.80 -17.28 0.47
N ASP A 81 -7.59 -16.26 0.13
CA ASP A 81 -8.21 -16.04 -1.17
C ASP A 81 -7.32 -15.25 -2.16
N LYS A 82 -6.20 -14.66 -1.73
CA LYS A 82 -5.26 -13.90 -2.56
C LYS A 82 -4.22 -14.79 -3.25
N LYS A 83 -4.66 -15.66 -4.16
CA LYS A 83 -3.80 -16.66 -4.81
C LYS A 83 -3.09 -16.15 -6.06
N ARG A 84 -3.63 -15.12 -6.72
CA ARG A 84 -3.11 -14.63 -8.00
C ARG A 84 -2.06 -13.54 -7.81
N GLU A 85 -2.11 -12.83 -6.70
CA GLU A 85 -1.26 -11.71 -6.34
C GLU A 85 0.02 -12.18 -5.64
N ASN A 86 0.69 -13.18 -6.22
CA ASN A 86 1.98 -13.68 -5.76
C ASN A 86 3.00 -13.48 -6.88
N MET A 87 4.18 -13.01 -6.51
CA MET A 87 5.30 -12.74 -7.39
C MET A 87 5.80 -14.04 -8.03
N ASP A 88 6.03 -13.99 -9.34
CA ASP A 88 6.68 -15.08 -10.04
C ASP A 88 8.20 -15.02 -9.88
N ARG A 89 8.87 -16.13 -10.21
CA ARG A 89 10.32 -16.24 -10.09
C ARG A 89 11.08 -15.21 -10.94
N PRO A 90 10.74 -14.99 -12.24
CA PRO A 90 11.43 -13.99 -13.05
C PRO A 90 11.36 -12.58 -12.45
N THR A 91 10.21 -12.19 -11.88
CA THR A 91 10.08 -10.89 -11.22
C THR A 91 10.96 -10.81 -9.98
N LEU A 92 11.00 -11.87 -9.16
CA LEU A 92 11.88 -11.92 -7.98
C LEU A 92 13.36 -11.82 -8.37
N GLU A 93 13.79 -12.55 -9.40
CA GLU A 93 15.17 -12.48 -9.91
C GLU A 93 15.51 -11.06 -10.33
N ARG A 94 14.59 -10.37 -11.01
CA ARG A 94 14.77 -8.96 -11.37
C ARG A 94 14.88 -8.05 -10.15
N CYS A 95 14.11 -8.29 -9.10
CA CYS A 95 14.25 -7.55 -7.84
C CYS A 95 15.62 -7.77 -7.21
N LEU A 96 16.13 -9.01 -7.21
CA LEU A 96 17.45 -9.34 -6.67
C LEU A 96 18.59 -8.67 -7.47
N GLU A 97 18.48 -8.61 -8.79
CA GLU A 97 19.43 -7.85 -9.63
C GLU A 97 19.47 -6.37 -9.27
N ILE A 98 18.30 -5.76 -9.02
CA ILE A 98 18.20 -4.35 -8.62
C ILE A 98 18.83 -4.15 -7.25
N ILE A 99 18.54 -5.03 -6.28
CA ILE A 99 19.13 -4.96 -4.94
C ILE A 99 20.65 -5.05 -5.03
N ALA A 100 21.18 -6.04 -5.77
CA ALA A 100 22.62 -6.22 -5.93
C ALA A 100 23.33 -5.03 -6.63
N ALA A 101 22.60 -4.25 -7.43
CA ALA A 101 23.12 -3.10 -8.15
C ALA A 101 23.09 -1.78 -7.34
N VAL A 102 22.47 -1.77 -6.17
CA VAL A 102 22.33 -0.57 -5.32
C VAL A 102 23.16 -0.78 -4.05
N PRO A 103 24.36 -0.17 -3.93
CA PRO A 103 25.29 -0.48 -2.83
C PRO A 103 24.79 -0.18 -1.41
N THR A 104 23.72 0.61 -1.29
CA THR A 104 23.19 1.11 -0.01
C THR A 104 22.09 0.22 0.56
N ILE A 105 21.62 -0.79 -0.20
CA ILE A 105 20.66 -1.83 0.24
C ILE A 105 21.30 -3.22 0.19
#